data_AF-W1Y2C3-F1
#
_entry.id   AF-W1Y2C3-F1
#
_cell.length_a   1.000
_cell.length_b   1.000
_cell.length_c   1.000
_cell.angle_alpha   90.00
_cell.angle_beta   90.00
_cell.angle_gamma   90.00
#
_symmetry.space_group_name_H-M   'P 1'
#
loop_
_entity.id
_entity.type
_entity.pdbx_description
1 polymer ?
#
loop_
_entity_poly.entity_id
_entity_poly.type
_entity_poly.pdbx_seq_one_letter_code
_entity_poly.pdbx_strand_id
1 'polypeptide(L)' 'VIGIKDIYKPDFGDKVTINEGEVPVFWPCGVTPQAVVMNVKPKIVITHSPGHMLITDKKNSSLKY' A
#
# COMPACT_ATOMS: atom_id res chain seq x y z
N VAL A 1 1.85 -12.71 14.58
CA VAL A 1 2.27 -12.56 13.17
C VAL A 1 1.12 -11.92 12.40
N ILE A 2 1.39 -10.94 11.52
CA ILE A 2 0.41 -10.00 10.92
C ILE A 2 -0.47 -10.57 9.78
N GLY A 3 -0.55 -11.89 9.62
CA GLY A 3 -1.44 -12.53 8.63
C GLY A 3 -0.87 -12.73 7.22
N ILE A 4 0.39 -12.37 6.97
CA ILE A 4 1.08 -12.63 5.69
C ILE A 4 1.53 -14.10 5.65
N LYS A 5 0.96 -14.88 4.72
CA LYS A 5 1.28 -16.31 4.55
C LYS A 5 2.52 -16.56 3.69
N ASP A 6 2.70 -15.74 2.65
CA ASP A 6 3.84 -15.81 1.73
C ASP A 6 4.22 -14.38 1.33
N ILE A 7 5.45 -13.97 1.66
CA ILE A 7 5.94 -12.61 1.40
C ILE A 7 6.27 -12.38 -0.08
N TYR A 8 6.47 -13.43 -0.87
CA TYR A 8 6.77 -13.32 -2.30
C TYR A 8 5.52 -13.23 -3.18
N LYS A 9 4.34 -13.30 -2.58
CA LYS A 9 3.04 -13.16 -3.24
C LYS A 9 2.26 -11.98 -2.62
N PRO A 10 2.63 -10.72 -2.95
CA PRO A 10 1.95 -9.56 -2.39
C PRO A 10 0.51 -9.45 -2.89
N ASP A 11 -0.40 -9.02 -2.00
CA ASP A 11 -1.79 -8.74 -2.36
C ASP A 11 -1.92 -7.53 -3.30
N PHE A 12 -0.98 -6.59 -3.20
CA PHE A 12 -0.91 -5.37 -4.02
C PHE A 12 0.54 -5.08 -4.44
N GLY A 13 0.72 -4.63 -5.68
CA GLY A 13 2.04 -4.28 -6.22
C GLY A 13 2.87 -5.50 -6.64
N ASP A 14 4.16 -5.25 -6.85
CA ASP A 14 5.11 -6.26 -7.32
C ASP A 14 5.93 -6.83 -6.17
N LYS A 15 6.33 -8.10 -6.30
CA LYS A 15 7.29 -8.72 -5.37
C LYS A 15 8.66 -8.05 -5.52
N VAL A 16 9.41 -7.99 -4.43
CA VAL A 16 10.77 -7.46 -4.40
C VAL A 16 11.77 -8.56 -4.01
N THR A 17 13.04 -8.37 -4.37
CA THR A 17 14.14 -9.22 -3.90
C THR A 17 14.42 -8.93 -2.44
N ILE A 18 14.61 -9.98 -1.65
CA ILE A 18 15.06 -9.89 -0.25
C ILE A 18 16.38 -10.66 -0.20
N ASN A 19 17.47 -9.95 0.07
CA ASN A 19 18.82 -10.53 0.11
C ASN A 19 19.09 -11.19 1.47
N GLU A 20 20.15 -12.00 1.51
CA GLU A 20 20.61 -12.60 2.76
C GLU A 20 20.96 -11.52 3.79
N GLY A 21 20.46 -11.67 5.02
CA GLY A 21 20.62 -10.71 6.10
C GLY A 21 19.64 -9.53 6.08
N GLU A 22 18.80 -9.38 5.05
CA GLU A 22 17.75 -8.36 5.04
C GLU A 22 16.53 -8.79 5.86
N VAL A 23 15.96 -7.85 6.62
CA VAL A 23 14.79 -8.08 7.47
C VAL A 23 13.58 -7.37 6.86
N PRO A 24 12.47 -8.09 6.56
CA PRO A 24 11.26 -7.45 6.08
C PRO A 24 10.63 -6.52 7.12
N VAL A 25 10.29 -5.31 6.69
CA VAL A 25 9.59 -4.32 7.53
C VAL A 25 8.30 -3.88 6.84
N PHE A 26 7.25 -3.66 7.63
CA PHE A 26 5.90 -3.40 7.16
C PHE A 26 5.41 -2.04 7.67
N TRP A 27 4.76 -1.28 6.79
CA TRP A 27 4.16 0.03 7.11
C TRP A 27 2.71 0.10 6.64
N PRO A 28 1.86 0.86 7.36
CA PRO A 28 0.52 1.16 6.87
C PRO A 28 0.62 1.91 5.53
N CYS A 29 -0.21 1.51 4.57
CA CYS A 29 -0.23 2.07 3.24
C CYS A 29 -1.59 2.69 2.92
N GLY A 30 -1.59 3.69 2.04
CA GLY A 30 -2.79 4.34 1.52
C GLY A 30 -3.72 3.44 0.70
N VAL A 31 -3.40 2.15 0.55
CA VAL A 31 -4.27 1.12 -0.09
C VAL A 31 -5.30 0.51 0.87
N THR A 32 -5.22 0.81 2.17
CA THR A 32 -6.18 0.31 3.17
C THR A 32 -7.64 0.63 2.80
N PRO A 33 -8.00 1.85 2.33
CA PRO A 33 -9.35 2.14 1.87
C PRO A 33 -9.80 1.28 0.68
N GLN A 34 -8.90 0.91 -0.22
CA GLN A 34 -9.18 0.07 -1.39
C GLN A 34 -9.58 -1.34 -0.94
N ALA A 35 -8.90 -1.90 0.06
CA ALA A 35 -9.28 -3.18 0.65
C ALA A 35 -10.70 -3.14 1.26
N VAL A 36 -11.06 -2.04 1.93
CA VAL A 36 -12.41 -1.83 2.47
C VAL A 36 -13.44 -1.76 1.34
N VAL A 37 -13.16 -0.98 0.30
CA VAL A 37 -14.02 -0.82 -0.88
C VAL A 37 -14.27 -2.18 -1.57
N MET A 38 -13.25 -3.02 -1.72
CA MET A 38 -13.37 -4.36 -2.32
C MET A 38 -14.25 -5.29 -1.48
N ASN A 39 -14.27 -5.11 -0.16
CA ASN A 39 -15.08 -5.90 0.77
C ASN A 39 -16.55 -5.43 0.78
N VAL A 40 -16.79 -4.14 1.01
CA VAL A 40 -18.15 -3.59 1.19
C VAL A 40 -18.88 -3.31 -0.12
N LYS A 41 -18.16 -3.23 -1.25
CA LYS A 41 -18.69 -3.09 -2.61
C LYS A 41 -19.73 -1.96 -2.74
N PRO A 42 -19.33 -0.70 -2.52
CA PRO A 42 -20.25 0.44 -2.66
C PRO A 42 -20.76 0.54 -4.11
N LYS A 43 -21.94 1.14 -4.29
CA LYS A 43 -22.56 1.32 -5.62
C LYS A 43 -21.67 2.10 -6.60
N ILE A 44 -20.89 3.05 -6.09
CA ILE A 44 -19.92 3.83 -6.85
C ILE A 44 -18.73 4.19 -5.96
N VAL A 45 -17.54 4.19 -6.54
CA VAL A 45 -16.30 4.64 -5.92
C VAL A 45 -15.36 5.14 -7.02
N ILE A 46 -14.60 6.19 -6.73
CA ILE A 46 -13.57 6.71 -7.64
C ILE A 46 -12.26 6.81 -6.84
N THR A 47 -11.20 6.19 -7.37
CA THR A 47 -9.86 6.20 -6.76
C THR A 47 -8.80 6.40 -7.85
N HIS A 48 -7.58 6.71 -7.44
CA HIS A 48 -6.43 6.67 -8.35
C HIS A 48 -6.04 5.21 -8.67
N SER A 49 -5.39 5.02 -9.83
CA SER A 49 -4.74 3.75 -10.17
C SER A 49 -3.41 3.60 -9.41
N PRO A 50 -2.97 2.37 -9.04
CA PRO A 50 -1.65 2.16 -8.44
C PRO A 50 -0.53 2.82 -9.26
N GLY A 51 0.42 3.46 -8.59
CA GLY A 51 1.51 4.22 -9.24
C GLY A 51 1.12 5.58 -9.83
N HIS A 52 -0.17 5.94 -9.84
CA HIS A 52 -0.70 7.19 -10.43
C HIS A 52 -1.25 8.12 -9.34
N MET A 53 -0.42 8.44 -8.36
CA MET A 53 -0.80 9.27 -7.20
C MET A 53 -1.00 10.75 -7.59
N LEU A 54 -1.77 11.48 -6.77
CA LEU A 54 -1.88 12.93 -6.85
C LEU A 54 -0.60 13.59 -6.31
N ILE A 55 0.12 14.31 -7.16
CA ILE A 55 1.25 15.14 -6.75
C ILE A 55 0.69 16.48 -6.24
N THR A 56 1.17 16.93 -5.08
CA THR A 56 0.75 18.19 -4.44
C THR A 56 1.92 19.15 -4.31
N ASP A 57 1.64 20.43 -4.06
CA ASP A 57 2.66 21.46 -3.80
C ASP A 57 3.29 21.38 -2.39
N LYS A 58 2.81 20.47 -1.53
CA LYS A 58 3.33 20.29 -0.17
C LYS A 58 4.58 19.43 -0.19
N LYS A 59 5.66 19.96 0.38
CA LYS A 59 6.89 19.19 0.62
C LYS A 59 6.66 18.17 1.73
N ASN A 60 7.19 16.95 1.55
CA ASN A 60 7.12 15.91 2.59
C ASN A 60 7.69 16.38 3.94
N SER A 61 8.80 17.13 3.92
CA SER A 61 9.42 17.70 5.12
C SER A 61 8.57 18.74 5.86
N SER A 62 7.49 19.22 5.25
CA SER A 62 6.55 20.16 5.85
C SER A 62 5.32 19.47 6.45
N LEU A 63 5.18 18.16 6.23
CA LEU A 63 4.11 17.38 6.84
C LEU A 63 4.41 17.22 8.34
N LYS A 64 3.40 17.49 9.17
CA LYS A 64 3.47 17.17 10.60
C LYS A 64 2.99 15.74 10.75
N TYR A 65 3.87 14.91 11.32
CA TYR A 65 3.71 13.47 11.57
C TYR A 65 3.72 12.62 10.30
#